data_AF-A0A9P3F173-F1
#
_entry.id   AF-A0A9P3F173-F1
#
_cell.length_a   1.000
_cell.length_b   1.000
_cell.length_c   1.000
_cell.angle_alpha   90.00
_cell.angle_beta   90.00
_cell.angle_gamma   90.00
#
_symmetry.space_group_name_H-M   'P 1'
#
loop_
_entity.id
_entity.type
_entity.pdbx_description
1 polymer ?
#
loop_
_entity_poly.entity_id
_entity_poly.type
_entity_poly.pdbx_seq_one_letter_code
_entity_poly.pdbx_strand_id
1 'polypeptide(L)'
;MIARASDFSAWLLSSYTRPGGHPSSWLAPIWPSAARRRIIKMVVLVALFCLVTWALCTRIPLHPTQGTQQPQQPQQTPHPHPQPQDPFPPTHATDFKIHDPSIIHVDDTYYSYSVGKHILIHQASSLDGPWKRTGTVLDADSVIPKGDRKAPWAPQTIRHGDTYYCFYAVSNSGCRDSAIGIATSKTPGPGGWTDHGLLLQYHRSELLVAEGGQGYLIFGSFWSGIWQVPLDETLLSVAGDTRSEARQLVYMEKAPLPASKHPNPLCREPSGARPIEGSFLSYHEPWYYLWFSYGKCCKFDTKNLPPPGREYSIRVGRSKSPRGPFVDKQGRDLANGGGEIVYASNRDVYAPGGQGVLTEKSGDTLYYHYLNKTISYDFWEARLGYNPLKYVDGWPVPQ
;
A
#
# COMPACT_ATOMS: atom_id res chain seq x y z
N MET A 1 -10.61 -20.66 66.12
CA MET A 1 -9.66 -21.22 65.15
C MET A 1 -10.45 -21.83 64.02
N ILE A 2 -10.15 -21.41 62.80
CA ILE A 2 -10.92 -21.64 61.58
C ILE A 2 -10.51 -22.97 60.94
N ALA A 3 -11.47 -23.86 60.65
CA ALA A 3 -11.43 -24.86 59.58
C ALA A 3 -12.76 -25.63 59.45
N ARG A 4 -13.00 -26.15 58.23
CA ARG A 4 -14.06 -27.07 57.71
C ARG A 4 -15.29 -26.37 57.12
N ALA A 5 -15.56 -26.42 55.81
CA ALA A 5 -15.62 -27.50 54.81
C ALA A 5 -16.95 -28.29 54.79
N SER A 6 -17.51 -28.31 53.57
CA SER A 6 -18.40 -29.29 52.90
C SER A 6 -19.87 -29.47 53.34
N ASP A 7 -20.73 -29.18 52.36
CA ASP A 7 -21.87 -29.95 51.83
C ASP A 7 -23.06 -30.34 52.73
N PHE A 8 -24.30 -29.95 52.32
CA PHE A 8 -25.42 -30.86 52.00
C PHE A 8 -26.74 -30.10 51.64
N SER A 9 -27.27 -30.41 50.46
CA SER A 9 -28.67 -30.77 50.11
C SER A 9 -29.93 -30.04 50.66
N ALA A 10 -30.68 -29.43 49.73
CA ALA A 10 -32.10 -29.68 49.33
C ALA A 10 -33.36 -29.39 50.21
N TRP A 11 -34.35 -28.71 49.55
CA TRP A 11 -35.84 -28.78 49.66
C TRP A 11 -36.54 -28.16 50.89
N LEU A 12 -37.74 -27.54 50.90
CA LEU A 12 -38.80 -27.10 49.96
C LEU A 12 -39.88 -26.28 50.74
N LEU A 13 -40.76 -25.52 50.02
CA LEU A 13 -42.16 -25.11 50.36
C LEU A 13 -42.38 -24.12 51.55
N SER A 14 -43.40 -23.24 51.64
CA SER A 14 -44.69 -23.01 50.96
C SER A 14 -45.18 -21.55 51.23
N SER A 15 -46.09 -21.08 50.37
CA SER A 15 -46.84 -19.82 50.28
C SER A 15 -47.95 -19.58 51.33
N TYR A 16 -48.40 -18.32 51.54
CA TYR A 16 -49.83 -17.93 51.75
C TYR A 16 -50.08 -16.40 51.58
N THR A 17 -51.36 -16.00 51.47
CA THR A 17 -51.96 -14.96 50.59
C THR A 17 -52.69 -13.76 51.26
N ARG A 18 -52.72 -12.57 50.57
CA ARG A 18 -53.82 -11.54 50.34
C ARG A 18 -54.63 -10.89 51.52
N PRO A 19 -55.53 -9.87 51.33
CA PRO A 19 -55.79 -8.85 50.25
C PRO A 19 -56.18 -7.39 50.71
N GLY A 20 -56.33 -6.45 49.74
CA GLY A 20 -57.58 -5.64 49.57
C GLY A 20 -57.59 -4.10 49.79
N GLY A 21 -58.05 -3.33 48.78
CA GLY A 21 -58.52 -1.93 48.90
C GLY A 21 -58.74 -1.17 47.57
N HIS A 22 -59.98 -0.68 47.33
CA HIS A 22 -60.43 0.21 46.22
C HIS A 22 -61.18 1.42 46.85
N PRO A 23 -61.26 2.61 46.20
CA PRO A 23 -62.44 2.93 45.35
C PRO A 23 -62.17 3.88 44.14
N SER A 24 -63.26 4.28 43.48
CA SER A 24 -63.53 4.68 42.09
C SER A 24 -63.39 6.17 41.68
N SER A 25 -63.13 6.45 40.39
CA SER A 25 -63.64 7.66 39.70
C SER A 25 -63.76 7.45 38.17
N TRP A 26 -64.82 8.02 37.59
CA TRP A 26 -65.23 7.94 36.19
C TRP A 26 -64.66 9.12 35.38
N LEU A 27 -64.09 8.84 34.20
CA LEU A 27 -64.06 9.62 32.94
C LEU A 27 -62.99 8.98 32.02
N ALA A 28 -63.39 8.00 31.20
CA ALA A 28 -62.49 7.41 30.22
C ALA A 28 -62.47 8.27 28.95
N PRO A 29 -61.30 8.74 28.46
CA PRO A 29 -61.23 9.41 27.18
C PRO A 29 -61.38 8.39 26.04
N ILE A 30 -62.32 8.69 25.15
CA ILE A 30 -62.63 7.98 23.92
C ILE A 30 -61.44 8.18 22.96
N TRP A 31 -60.40 7.34 23.06
CA TRP A 31 -59.50 6.88 21.96
C TRP A 31 -58.23 6.17 22.50
N PRO A 32 -57.73 5.11 21.83
CA PRO A 32 -56.52 4.39 22.25
C PRO A 32 -55.27 5.29 22.23
N SER A 33 -54.36 5.08 23.20
CA SER A 33 -53.09 5.83 23.38
C SER A 33 -52.13 5.83 22.18
N ALA A 34 -52.35 4.92 21.22
CA ALA A 34 -51.62 4.87 19.95
C ALA A 34 -52.12 5.93 18.94
N ALA A 35 -53.42 6.23 18.90
CA ALA A 35 -54.01 7.22 18.01
C ALA A 35 -53.57 8.65 18.40
N ARG A 36 -53.50 8.93 19.71
CA ARG A 36 -53.03 10.21 20.25
C ARG A 36 -51.59 10.53 19.84
N ARG A 37 -50.70 9.54 19.87
CA ARG A 37 -49.29 9.69 19.46
C ARG A 37 -49.14 9.91 17.95
N ARG A 38 -50.01 9.32 17.12
CA ARG A 38 -50.00 9.55 15.67
C ARG A 38 -50.50 10.95 15.31
N ILE A 39 -51.56 11.43 15.97
CA ILE A 39 -52.10 12.78 15.73
C ILE A 39 -51.11 13.85 16.17
N ILE A 40 -50.47 13.71 17.34
CA ILE A 40 -49.42 14.64 17.79
C ILE A 40 -48.26 14.69 16.79
N LYS A 41 -47.81 13.54 16.27
CA LYS A 41 -46.77 13.51 15.22
C LYS A 41 -47.20 14.19 13.93
N MET A 42 -48.46 14.02 13.50
CA MET A 42 -48.99 14.70 12.32
C MET A 42 -49.09 16.22 12.50
N VAL A 43 -49.57 16.68 13.66
CA VAL A 43 -49.68 18.12 13.95
C VAL A 43 -48.30 18.78 14.00
N VAL A 44 -47.29 18.12 14.58
CA VAL A 44 -45.90 18.62 14.59
C VAL A 44 -45.31 18.68 13.18
N LEU A 45 -45.56 17.68 12.33
CA LEU A 45 -45.10 17.67 10.94
C LEU A 45 -45.76 18.78 10.10
N VAL A 46 -47.06 19.01 10.27
CA VAL A 46 -47.77 20.10 9.58
C VAL A 46 -47.28 21.46 10.05
N ALA A 47 -47.04 21.64 11.36
CA ALA A 47 -46.50 22.89 11.90
C ALA A 47 -45.08 23.18 11.38
N LEU A 48 -44.21 22.16 11.29
CA LEU A 48 -42.88 22.28 10.70
C LEU A 48 -42.93 22.62 9.21
N PHE A 49 -43.86 22.01 8.46
CA PHE A 49 -44.05 22.31 7.05
C PHE A 49 -44.52 23.76 6.83
N CYS A 50 -45.46 24.25 7.64
CA CYS A 50 -45.92 25.65 7.60
C CYS A 50 -44.82 26.65 7.97
N LEU A 51 -43.93 26.31 8.90
CA LEU A 51 -42.80 27.19 9.28
C LEU A 51 -41.75 27.29 8.17
N VAL A 52 -41.47 26.17 7.48
CA VAL A 52 -40.52 26.15 6.35
C VAL A 52 -41.08 26.92 5.15
N THR A 53 -42.37 26.77 4.84
CA THR A 53 -43.00 27.54 3.75
C THR A 53 -43.10 29.03 4.07
N TRP A 54 -43.35 29.41 5.33
CA TRP A 54 -43.29 30.82 5.75
C TRP A 54 -41.88 31.42 5.65
N ALA A 55 -40.85 30.66 6.04
CA ALA A 55 -39.45 31.09 5.93
C ALA A 55 -38.96 31.22 4.46
N LEU A 56 -39.53 30.44 3.54
CA LEU A 56 -39.24 30.51 2.10
C LEU A 56 -39.99 31.67 1.41
N CYS A 57 -41.21 31.99 1.85
CA CYS A 57 -41.99 33.10 1.29
C CYS A 57 -41.53 34.50 1.76
N THR A 58 -40.72 34.60 2.81
CA THR A 58 -40.23 35.89 3.36
C THR A 58 -38.90 36.36 2.75
N ARG A 59 -38.36 35.65 1.75
CA ARG A 59 -37.14 36.05 1.02
C ARG A 59 -37.40 36.45 -0.44
N ILE A 60 -38.38 37.32 -0.65
CA ILE A 60 -38.55 38.03 -1.93
C ILE A 60 -37.97 39.45 -1.75
N PRO A 61 -36.76 39.75 -2.26
CA PRO A 61 -36.33 41.14 -2.36
C PRO A 61 -37.20 41.87 -3.39
N LEU A 62 -37.83 42.94 -2.94
CA LEU A 62 -38.50 43.93 -3.79
C LEU A 62 -37.50 44.55 -4.77
N HIS A 63 -38.02 44.91 -5.95
CA HIS A 63 -37.34 45.50 -7.10
C HIS A 63 -36.13 46.43 -6.81
N PRO A 64 -35.09 46.40 -7.66
CA PRO A 64 -34.01 47.37 -7.59
C PRO A 64 -34.49 48.75 -8.09
N THR A 65 -34.22 49.77 -7.28
CA THR A 65 -34.22 51.18 -7.66
C THR A 65 -33.21 51.44 -8.77
N GLN A 66 -33.61 52.26 -9.76
CA GLN A 66 -32.73 52.75 -10.82
C GLN A 66 -31.55 53.53 -10.23
N GLY A 67 -30.37 52.91 -10.26
CA GLY A 67 -29.08 53.55 -10.03
C GLY A 67 -28.45 53.94 -11.37
N THR A 68 -27.93 55.15 -11.41
CA THR A 68 -27.14 55.80 -12.47
C THR A 68 -26.15 54.88 -13.19
N GLN A 69 -26.13 54.95 -14.53
CA GLN A 69 -25.12 54.27 -15.36
C GLN A 69 -23.71 54.84 -15.08
N GLN A 70 -22.83 54.01 -14.52
CA GLN A 70 -21.39 54.19 -14.61
C GLN A 70 -20.87 53.57 -15.93
N PRO A 71 -19.84 54.14 -16.57
CA PRO A 71 -19.28 53.59 -17.81
C PRO A 71 -18.73 52.18 -17.58
N GLN A 72 -19.12 51.23 -18.44
CA GLN A 72 -18.62 49.86 -18.40
C GLN A 72 -17.10 49.83 -18.62
N GLN A 73 -16.37 49.38 -17.60
CA GLN A 73 -14.99 48.91 -17.75
C GLN A 73 -15.00 47.64 -18.62
N PRO A 74 -14.03 47.45 -19.54
CA PRO A 74 -14.00 46.27 -20.40
C PRO A 74 -14.00 45.00 -19.54
N GLN A 75 -14.96 44.12 -19.80
CA GLN A 75 -15.12 42.84 -19.13
C GLN A 75 -13.88 41.98 -19.40
N GLN A 76 -12.97 41.92 -18.43
CA GLN A 76 -11.87 40.96 -18.45
C GLN A 76 -12.50 39.56 -18.45
N THR A 77 -12.27 38.81 -19.52
CA THR A 77 -12.52 37.37 -19.55
C THR A 77 -11.94 36.75 -18.29
N PRO A 78 -12.68 35.88 -17.56
CA PRO A 78 -12.11 35.18 -16.43
C PRO A 78 -10.89 34.42 -16.93
N HIS A 79 -9.70 34.83 -16.51
CA HIS A 79 -8.53 33.99 -16.66
C HIS A 79 -8.88 32.64 -16.03
N PRO A 80 -8.70 31.51 -16.72
CA PRO A 80 -8.89 30.22 -16.08
C PRO A 80 -8.01 30.21 -14.84
N HIS A 81 -8.61 30.00 -13.66
CA HIS A 81 -7.85 29.71 -12.46
C HIS A 81 -6.81 28.64 -12.83
N PRO A 82 -5.51 28.86 -12.56
CA PRO A 82 -4.52 27.82 -12.78
C PRO A 82 -5.03 26.57 -12.07
N GLN A 83 -5.27 25.49 -12.82
CA GLN A 83 -5.48 24.18 -12.23
C GLN A 83 -4.29 23.96 -11.27
N PRO A 84 -4.51 23.46 -10.04
CA PRO A 84 -3.40 23.11 -9.17
C PRO A 84 -2.44 22.26 -9.98
N GLN A 85 -1.22 22.76 -10.20
CA GLN A 85 -0.23 22.03 -10.94
C GLN A 85 0.01 20.73 -10.18
N ASP A 86 -0.13 19.60 -10.89
CA ASP A 86 0.18 18.31 -10.34
C ASP A 86 1.64 18.33 -9.84
N PRO A 87 1.90 18.05 -8.56
CA PRO A 87 3.25 18.19 -7.99
C PRO A 87 4.25 17.19 -8.57
N PHE A 88 3.78 16.20 -9.34
CA PHE A 88 4.61 15.19 -9.97
C PHE A 88 4.67 15.39 -11.50
N PRO A 89 5.82 15.11 -12.14
CA PRO A 89 5.89 15.08 -13.60
C PRO A 89 5.02 13.95 -14.17
N PRO A 90 4.63 14.00 -15.46
CA PRO A 90 4.02 12.85 -16.11
C PRO A 90 4.97 11.65 -16.09
N THR A 91 4.43 10.42 -16.03
CA THR A 91 5.22 9.22 -16.26
C THR A 91 5.67 9.15 -17.72
N HIS A 92 6.87 8.63 -17.99
CA HIS A 92 7.14 8.03 -19.30
C HIS A 92 6.33 6.72 -19.35
N ALA A 93 5.22 6.75 -20.08
CA ALA A 93 4.27 5.64 -20.16
C ALA A 93 4.73 4.63 -21.21
N THR A 94 4.60 3.34 -20.91
CA THR A 94 4.87 2.26 -21.86
C THR A 94 3.63 1.38 -22.04
N ASP A 95 3.61 0.61 -23.13
CA ASP A 95 2.59 -0.44 -23.35
C ASP A 95 2.91 -1.76 -22.65
N PHE A 96 4.03 -1.84 -21.93
CA PHE A 96 4.48 -3.06 -21.30
C PHE A 96 3.70 -3.35 -20.01
N LYS A 97 2.84 -4.37 -20.07
CA LYS A 97 2.08 -4.84 -18.90
C LYS A 97 3.02 -5.57 -17.93
N ILE A 98 3.14 -5.07 -16.72
CA ILE A 98 4.03 -5.61 -15.69
C ILE A 98 3.52 -5.25 -14.29
N HIS A 99 3.80 -6.12 -13.33
CA HIS A 99 3.60 -5.89 -11.91
C HIS A 99 4.87 -6.30 -11.17
N ASP A 100 5.25 -5.51 -10.16
CA ASP A 100 6.51 -5.64 -9.40
C ASP A 100 7.73 -5.85 -10.31
N PRO A 101 8.04 -4.89 -11.19
CA PRO A 101 9.16 -5.02 -12.12
C PRO A 101 10.48 -5.12 -11.35
N SER A 102 11.35 -6.01 -11.80
CA SER A 102 12.79 -5.89 -11.58
C SER A 102 13.47 -5.78 -12.93
N ILE A 103 14.25 -4.71 -13.13
CA ILE A 103 14.87 -4.40 -14.41
C ILE A 103 16.38 -4.27 -14.22
N ILE A 104 17.15 -4.95 -15.06
CA ILE A 104 18.60 -4.78 -15.19
C ILE A 104 18.95 -4.44 -16.64
N HIS A 105 20.03 -3.69 -16.82
CA HIS A 105 20.61 -3.41 -18.12
C HIS A 105 21.95 -4.14 -18.24
N VAL A 106 22.07 -5.00 -19.25
CA VAL A 106 23.29 -5.77 -19.54
C VAL A 106 23.66 -5.55 -20.99
N ASP A 107 24.87 -5.02 -21.21
CA ASP A 107 25.36 -4.60 -22.53
C ASP A 107 24.36 -3.63 -23.21
N ASP A 108 23.75 -4.02 -24.33
CA ASP A 108 22.75 -3.21 -25.06
C ASP A 108 21.31 -3.73 -24.86
N THR A 109 21.06 -4.55 -23.83
CA THR A 109 19.76 -5.20 -23.61
C THR A 109 19.23 -5.00 -22.20
N TYR A 110 18.01 -4.48 -22.11
CA TYR A 110 17.23 -4.43 -20.88
C TYR A 110 16.53 -5.78 -20.67
N TYR A 111 16.64 -6.31 -19.46
CA TYR A 111 15.94 -7.51 -19.01
C TYR A 111 14.97 -7.12 -17.91
N SER A 112 13.73 -7.59 -17.99
CA SER A 112 12.76 -7.47 -16.91
C SER A 112 12.32 -8.82 -16.38
N TYR A 113 12.16 -8.89 -15.07
CA TYR A 113 11.68 -10.04 -14.31
C TYR A 113 10.41 -9.61 -13.60
N SER A 114 9.33 -10.40 -13.70
CA SER A 114 8.04 -10.03 -13.12
C SER A 114 7.24 -11.22 -12.64
N VAL A 115 6.22 -10.92 -11.82
CA VAL A 115 5.22 -11.92 -11.42
C VAL A 115 4.60 -12.60 -12.63
N GLY A 116 4.35 -13.89 -12.49
CA GLY A 116 3.74 -14.74 -13.51
C GLY A 116 4.22 -16.18 -13.38
N LYS A 117 3.69 -17.08 -14.21
CA LYS A 117 4.07 -18.49 -14.16
C LYS A 117 5.59 -18.62 -14.31
N HIS A 118 6.24 -19.13 -13.28
CA HIS A 118 7.69 -19.40 -13.19
C HIS A 118 8.59 -18.16 -13.28
N ILE A 119 8.05 -16.96 -12.98
CA ILE A 119 8.72 -15.65 -13.07
C ILE A 119 9.07 -15.31 -14.53
N LEU A 120 8.38 -14.34 -15.11
CA LEU A 120 8.50 -14.04 -16.53
C LEU A 120 9.77 -13.24 -16.82
N ILE A 121 10.49 -13.58 -17.90
CA ILE A 121 11.60 -12.79 -18.43
C ILE A 121 11.14 -12.11 -19.73
N HIS A 122 11.31 -10.79 -19.80
CA HIS A 122 11.19 -10.02 -21.04
C HIS A 122 12.48 -9.29 -21.38
N GLN A 123 12.68 -9.00 -22.66
CA GLN A 123 13.81 -8.24 -23.17
C GLN A 123 13.35 -7.07 -24.03
N ALA A 124 14.12 -5.98 -24.01
CA ALA A 124 13.97 -4.84 -24.89
C ALA A 124 15.33 -4.16 -25.13
N SER A 125 15.45 -3.41 -26.22
CA SER A 125 16.62 -2.56 -26.50
C SER A 125 16.52 -1.18 -25.83
N SER A 126 15.37 -0.84 -25.26
CA SER A 126 15.14 0.39 -24.50
C SER A 126 14.04 0.16 -23.45
N LEU A 127 13.96 1.04 -22.45
CA LEU A 127 12.87 0.99 -21.45
C LEU A 127 11.48 1.20 -22.07
N ASP A 128 11.38 1.94 -23.17
CA ASP A 128 10.13 2.12 -23.93
C ASP A 128 9.64 0.83 -24.60
N GLY A 129 10.53 -0.15 -24.76
CA GLY A 129 10.26 -1.37 -25.49
C GLY A 129 10.58 -1.25 -26.99
N PRO A 130 9.94 -2.09 -27.85
CA PRO A 130 8.95 -3.09 -27.48
C PRO A 130 9.56 -4.20 -26.60
N TRP A 131 8.85 -4.54 -25.53
CA TRP A 131 9.23 -5.63 -24.64
C TRP A 131 8.73 -6.97 -25.17
N LYS A 132 9.65 -7.93 -25.34
CA LYS A 132 9.34 -9.28 -25.81
C LYS A 132 9.56 -10.29 -24.69
N ARG A 133 8.56 -11.12 -24.41
CA ARG A 133 8.73 -12.27 -23.51
C ARG A 133 9.70 -13.27 -24.14
N THR A 134 10.77 -13.61 -23.43
CA THR A 134 11.83 -14.51 -23.92
C THR A 134 11.89 -15.82 -23.14
N GLY A 135 11.39 -15.87 -21.91
CA GLY A 135 11.30 -17.12 -21.15
C GLY A 135 10.86 -16.89 -19.72
N THR A 136 11.38 -17.73 -18.82
CA THR A 136 11.12 -17.70 -17.38
C THR A 136 12.42 -17.91 -16.61
N VAL A 137 12.45 -17.48 -15.34
CA VAL A 137 13.57 -17.75 -14.44
C VAL A 137 13.54 -19.21 -14.01
N LEU A 138 12.38 -19.71 -13.56
CA LEU A 138 12.27 -21.10 -13.13
C LEU A 138 11.85 -21.99 -14.31
N ASP A 139 12.40 -23.19 -14.38
CA ASP A 139 11.99 -24.21 -15.36
C ASP A 139 10.76 -25.03 -14.88
N ALA A 140 10.49 -24.99 -13.57
CA ALA A 140 9.40 -25.67 -12.91
C ALA A 140 8.83 -24.82 -11.75
N ASP A 141 7.83 -25.35 -11.06
CA ASP A 141 7.35 -24.72 -9.82
C ASP A 141 8.51 -24.64 -8.81
N SER A 142 8.60 -23.52 -8.09
CA SER A 142 9.63 -23.29 -7.06
C SER A 142 9.75 -24.50 -6.13
N VAL A 143 10.97 -24.90 -5.77
CA VAL A 143 11.18 -26.08 -4.91
C VAL A 143 10.68 -25.88 -3.47
N ILE A 144 10.42 -24.63 -3.07
CA ILE A 144 9.91 -24.29 -1.72
C ILE A 144 8.46 -24.78 -1.59
N PRO A 145 8.12 -25.69 -0.65
CA PRO A 145 6.78 -26.27 -0.54
C PRO A 145 5.78 -25.34 0.17
N LYS A 146 5.61 -24.11 -0.34
CA LYS A 146 4.82 -23.06 0.31
C LYS A 146 4.18 -22.10 -0.70
N GLY A 147 3.03 -21.52 -0.33
CA GLY A 147 2.38 -20.47 -1.11
C GLY A 147 2.11 -20.86 -2.56
N ASP A 148 1.97 -19.85 -3.43
CA ASP A 148 1.95 -20.06 -4.88
C ASP A 148 3.36 -20.31 -5.43
N ARG A 149 3.73 -21.58 -5.51
CA ARG A 149 5.01 -22.04 -6.08
C ARG A 149 5.09 -21.88 -7.59
N LYS A 150 3.93 -21.80 -8.25
CA LYS A 150 3.81 -21.77 -9.71
C LYS A 150 3.95 -20.35 -10.24
N ALA A 151 3.50 -19.35 -9.49
CA ALA A 151 3.70 -17.95 -9.81
C ALA A 151 4.28 -17.18 -8.60
N PRO A 152 5.60 -17.28 -8.36
CA PRO A 152 6.27 -16.47 -7.34
C PRO A 152 6.14 -14.96 -7.59
N TRP A 153 6.18 -14.17 -6.52
CA TRP A 153 5.89 -12.74 -6.51
C TRP A 153 7.15 -11.91 -6.32
N ALA A 154 7.06 -10.63 -6.68
CA ALA A 154 8.07 -9.60 -6.44
C ALA A 154 9.51 -10.08 -6.70
N PRO A 155 9.81 -10.57 -7.92
CA PRO A 155 11.17 -10.98 -8.23
C PRO A 155 12.10 -9.77 -8.19
N GLN A 156 13.32 -9.94 -7.70
CA GLN A 156 14.40 -8.96 -7.83
C GLN A 156 15.63 -9.66 -8.34
N THR A 157 16.12 -9.20 -9.50
CA THR A 157 17.36 -9.67 -10.08
C THR A 157 18.46 -8.66 -9.87
N ILE A 158 19.63 -9.16 -9.44
CA ILE A 158 20.87 -8.40 -9.37
C ILE A 158 22.00 -9.17 -10.04
N ARG A 159 23.06 -8.46 -10.41
CA ARG A 159 24.33 -9.07 -10.80
C ARG A 159 25.35 -8.86 -9.68
N HIS A 160 26.01 -9.93 -9.26
CA HIS A 160 27.14 -9.88 -8.35
C HIS A 160 28.28 -10.71 -8.93
N GLY A 161 29.40 -10.05 -9.25
CA GLY A 161 30.47 -10.66 -10.03
C GLY A 161 30.00 -11.10 -11.42
N ASP A 162 30.21 -12.38 -11.73
CA ASP A 162 29.82 -13.03 -12.98
C ASP A 162 28.46 -13.74 -12.90
N THR A 163 27.75 -13.60 -11.78
CA THR A 163 26.53 -14.37 -11.48
C THR A 163 25.34 -13.45 -11.31
N TYR A 164 24.21 -13.85 -11.89
CA TYR A 164 22.91 -13.23 -11.72
C TYR A 164 22.15 -13.97 -10.63
N TYR A 165 21.52 -13.22 -9.73
CA TYR A 165 20.73 -13.75 -8.63
C TYR A 165 19.32 -13.19 -8.76
N CYS A 166 18.32 -14.05 -8.91
CA CYS A 166 16.91 -13.70 -8.93
C CYS A 166 16.28 -14.23 -7.65
N PHE A 167 15.97 -13.33 -6.75
CA PHE A 167 15.25 -13.64 -5.53
C PHE A 167 13.76 -13.48 -5.77
N TYR A 168 12.93 -14.23 -5.06
CA TYR A 168 11.48 -14.21 -5.26
C TYR A 168 10.73 -14.61 -3.99
N ALA A 169 9.46 -14.22 -3.89
CA ALA A 169 8.60 -14.60 -2.78
C ALA A 169 7.61 -15.70 -3.19
N VAL A 170 7.45 -16.71 -2.33
CA VAL A 170 6.28 -17.62 -2.37
C VAL A 170 5.36 -17.31 -1.19
N SER A 171 4.10 -16.99 -1.48
CA SER A 171 3.16 -16.47 -0.49
C SER A 171 1.71 -16.77 -0.85
N ASN A 172 0.80 -16.38 0.05
CA ASN A 172 -0.64 -16.34 -0.15
C ASN A 172 -1.17 -14.95 0.17
N SER A 173 -2.18 -14.48 -0.58
CA SER A 173 -2.62 -13.09 -0.52
C SER A 173 -3.16 -12.76 0.87
N GLY A 174 -2.63 -11.70 1.49
CA GLY A 174 -3.03 -11.25 2.83
C GLY A 174 -2.53 -12.14 3.97
N CYS A 175 -1.61 -13.05 3.69
CA CYS A 175 -0.95 -13.91 4.66
C CYS A 175 0.53 -13.56 4.77
N ARG A 176 1.07 -13.70 5.99
CA ARG A 176 2.50 -13.58 6.31
C ARG A 176 3.21 -14.92 6.37
N ASP A 177 2.49 -16.00 6.07
CA ASP A 177 3.10 -17.31 5.91
C ASP A 177 3.76 -17.39 4.53
N SER A 178 4.95 -16.79 4.45
CA SER A 178 5.68 -16.55 3.22
C SER A 178 7.10 -17.09 3.32
N ALA A 179 7.80 -17.21 2.20
CA ALA A 179 9.22 -17.53 2.14
C ALA A 179 9.87 -16.81 0.96
N ILE A 180 11.15 -16.46 1.13
CA ILE A 180 11.98 -15.91 0.06
C ILE A 180 12.86 -17.03 -0.46
N GLY A 181 12.79 -17.25 -1.78
CA GLY A 181 13.68 -18.14 -2.52
C GLY A 181 14.68 -17.38 -3.35
N ILE A 182 15.66 -18.12 -3.89
CA ILE A 182 16.71 -17.58 -4.73
C ILE A 182 17.08 -18.55 -5.85
N ALA A 183 17.18 -18.01 -7.06
CA ALA A 183 17.73 -18.71 -8.22
C ALA A 183 18.96 -17.99 -8.76
N THR A 184 19.92 -18.71 -9.32
CA THR A 184 21.12 -18.11 -9.92
C THR A 184 21.37 -18.55 -11.35
N SER A 185 21.95 -17.68 -12.17
CA SER A 185 22.35 -17.96 -13.55
C SER A 185 23.66 -17.26 -13.92
N LYS A 186 24.37 -17.78 -14.94
CA LYS A 186 25.51 -17.09 -15.56
C LYS A 186 25.12 -16.12 -16.67
N THR A 187 23.85 -16.16 -17.10
CA THR A 187 23.30 -15.24 -18.10
C THR A 187 22.00 -14.61 -17.59
N PRO A 188 21.70 -13.35 -17.96
CA PRO A 188 20.47 -12.68 -17.52
C PRO A 188 19.21 -13.25 -18.19
N GLY A 189 19.35 -13.89 -19.35
CA GLY A 189 18.25 -14.50 -20.10
C GLY A 189 17.77 -15.86 -19.55
N PRO A 190 16.79 -16.49 -20.22
CA PRO A 190 16.33 -17.84 -19.88
C PRO A 190 17.38 -18.92 -20.18
N GLY A 191 17.21 -20.11 -19.60
CA GLY A 191 18.01 -21.30 -19.96
C GLY A 191 19.35 -21.44 -19.24
N GLY A 192 19.40 -21.12 -17.94
CA GLY A 192 20.61 -21.27 -17.13
C GLY A 192 20.42 -21.06 -15.63
N TRP A 193 19.16 -21.02 -15.17
CA TRP A 193 18.82 -20.71 -13.79
C TRP A 193 18.77 -21.97 -12.94
N THR A 194 19.41 -21.93 -11.77
CA THR A 194 19.34 -22.97 -10.74
C THR A 194 18.55 -22.44 -9.55
N ASP A 195 17.43 -23.07 -9.21
CA ASP A 195 16.65 -22.79 -8.00
C ASP A 195 17.35 -23.41 -6.77
N HIS A 196 17.82 -22.58 -5.84
CA HIS A 196 18.46 -23.02 -4.59
C HIS A 196 17.47 -23.21 -3.44
N GLY A 197 16.19 -22.93 -3.68
CA GLY A 197 15.14 -23.05 -2.70
C GLY A 197 15.20 -21.94 -1.66
N LEU A 198 15.04 -22.32 -0.40
CA LEU A 198 14.76 -21.40 0.70
C LEU A 198 16.00 -20.59 1.10
N LEU A 199 15.93 -19.27 0.94
CA LEU A 199 16.91 -18.34 1.52
C LEU A 199 16.51 -17.90 2.92
N LEU A 200 15.25 -17.48 3.09
CA LEU A 200 14.72 -17.00 4.36
C LEU A 200 13.25 -17.39 4.50
N GLN A 201 12.94 -18.11 5.57
CA GLN A 201 11.56 -18.26 6.05
C GLN A 201 11.41 -17.42 7.31
N TYR A 202 10.77 -16.27 7.15
CA TYR A 202 10.32 -15.47 8.26
C TYR A 202 8.93 -14.94 7.92
N HIS A 203 8.12 -14.65 8.92
CA HIS A 203 6.73 -14.25 8.70
C HIS A 203 6.58 -12.83 8.11
N ARG A 204 7.43 -12.41 7.17
CA ARG A 204 7.61 -11.07 6.56
C ARG A 204 8.39 -11.30 5.24
N SER A 205 7.99 -10.76 4.09
CA SER A 205 8.71 -10.95 2.81
C SER A 205 8.80 -9.70 1.93
N GLU A 206 9.87 -9.59 1.11
CA GLU A 206 10.23 -8.69 -0.05
C GLU A 206 11.27 -7.55 0.15
N LEU A 207 12.39 -7.30 -0.57
CA LEU A 207 13.51 -8.05 -1.18
C LEU A 207 14.78 -7.10 -1.35
N LEU A 208 15.99 -7.67 -1.52
CA LEU A 208 17.43 -7.29 -1.31
C LEU A 208 18.09 -6.16 -2.13
N VAL A 209 19.20 -5.61 -1.57
CA VAL A 209 20.30 -4.94 -2.31
C VAL A 209 21.70 -5.42 -1.93
N ALA A 210 22.55 -5.63 -2.94
CA ALA A 210 23.98 -5.85 -2.78
C ALA A 210 24.76 -4.76 -3.53
N GLU A 211 25.65 -4.07 -2.82
CA GLU A 211 26.72 -3.27 -3.41
C GLU A 211 27.93 -3.29 -2.48
N GLY A 212 29.12 -3.60 -3.02
CA GLY A 212 30.42 -3.41 -2.36
C GLY A 212 30.64 -4.09 -1.01
N GLY A 213 31.26 -5.28 -1.00
CA GLY A 213 31.77 -5.96 0.19
C GLY A 213 30.77 -6.90 0.88
N GLN A 214 29.57 -6.42 1.24
CA GLN A 214 28.60 -7.19 2.04
C GLN A 214 27.17 -7.02 1.47
N GLY A 215 26.49 -8.12 1.10
CA GLY A 215 25.09 -8.10 0.66
C GLY A 215 24.08 -8.03 1.81
N TYR A 216 22.89 -7.44 1.59
CA TYR A 216 21.86 -7.27 2.62
C TYR A 216 20.42 -7.55 2.15
N LEU A 217 19.84 -8.67 2.57
CA LEU A 217 18.46 -8.98 2.25
C LEU A 217 17.52 -8.02 3.00
N ILE A 218 16.95 -7.07 2.28
CA ILE A 218 15.86 -6.22 2.75
C ILE A 218 14.57 -6.99 2.50
N PHE A 219 13.66 -7.06 3.46
CA PHE A 219 12.41 -7.79 3.32
C PHE A 219 11.26 -7.22 4.13
N GLY A 220 10.04 -7.19 3.59
CA GLY A 220 8.83 -6.96 4.37
C GLY A 220 7.69 -6.34 3.58
N SER A 221 6.48 -6.76 3.94
CA SER A 221 5.24 -6.26 3.40
C SER A 221 4.25 -6.24 4.55
N PHE A 222 3.63 -5.10 4.86
CA PHE A 222 2.67 -4.98 5.96
C PHE A 222 3.23 -5.35 7.35
N TRP A 223 2.39 -5.81 8.27
CA TRP A 223 2.75 -6.27 9.62
C TRP A 223 3.65 -5.32 10.40
N SER A 224 4.94 -5.62 10.46
CA SER A 224 5.95 -4.85 11.19
C SER A 224 6.85 -4.04 10.25
N GLY A 225 6.41 -3.81 9.03
CA GLY A 225 7.16 -3.12 8.00
C GLY A 225 8.36 -3.90 7.49
N ILE A 226 9.38 -3.15 7.11
CA ILE A 226 10.50 -3.57 6.28
C ILE A 226 11.73 -3.79 7.17
N TRP A 227 12.38 -4.93 6.97
CA TRP A 227 13.50 -5.45 7.75
C TRP A 227 14.71 -5.67 6.86
N GLN A 228 15.87 -5.88 7.46
CA GLN A 228 17.10 -6.19 6.76
C GLN A 228 17.92 -7.20 7.55
N VAL A 229 18.54 -8.15 6.86
CA VAL A 229 19.57 -9.05 7.41
C VAL A 229 20.77 -9.09 6.45
N PRO A 230 22.00 -9.26 6.93
CA PRO A 230 23.16 -9.47 6.07
C PRO A 230 23.08 -10.85 5.40
N LEU A 231 23.57 -10.96 4.18
CA LEU A 231 23.80 -12.24 3.51
C LEU A 231 25.23 -12.70 3.70
N ASP A 232 25.57 -13.96 3.45
CA ASP A 232 26.97 -14.36 3.35
C ASP A 232 27.59 -13.91 2.01
N GLU A 233 28.87 -14.20 1.80
CA GLU A 233 29.58 -13.84 0.56
C GLU A 233 29.00 -14.54 -0.68
N THR A 234 28.31 -15.67 -0.52
CA THR A 234 27.67 -16.40 -1.62
C THR A 234 26.33 -15.79 -2.02
N LEU A 235 25.75 -14.94 -1.17
CA LEU A 235 24.38 -14.43 -1.26
C LEU A 235 23.30 -15.51 -1.22
N LEU A 236 23.66 -16.78 -0.98
CA LEU A 236 22.73 -17.91 -0.91
C LEU A 236 22.27 -18.22 0.51
N SER A 237 22.79 -17.52 1.52
CA SER A 237 22.39 -17.68 2.92
C SER A 237 22.50 -16.38 3.70
N VAL A 238 21.78 -16.29 4.82
CA VAL A 238 21.89 -15.18 5.77
C VAL A 238 23.20 -15.33 6.55
N ALA A 239 23.94 -14.23 6.71
CA ALA A 239 25.12 -14.21 7.57
C ALA A 239 24.71 -14.02 9.04
N GLY A 240 25.38 -14.76 9.93
CA GLY A 240 25.16 -14.67 11.38
C GLY A 240 23.81 -15.21 11.84
N ASP A 241 23.44 -14.91 13.09
CA ASP A 241 22.12 -15.26 13.62
C ASP A 241 21.08 -14.23 13.16
N THR A 242 20.11 -14.68 12.35
CA THR A 242 19.05 -13.86 11.76
C THR A 242 18.36 -12.95 12.76
N ARG A 243 18.11 -13.41 13.99
CA ARG A 243 17.36 -12.63 14.99
C ARG A 243 18.21 -11.48 15.53
N SER A 244 19.49 -11.73 15.80
CA SER A 244 20.43 -10.72 16.28
C SER A 244 20.81 -9.71 15.19
N GLU A 245 20.88 -10.16 13.94
CA GLU A 245 21.29 -9.34 12.80
C GLU A 245 20.15 -8.55 12.14
N ALA A 246 18.90 -8.90 12.46
CA ALA A 246 17.72 -8.28 11.89
C ALA A 246 17.58 -6.80 12.32
N ARG A 247 17.53 -5.90 11.34
CA ARG A 247 17.28 -4.48 11.54
C ARG A 247 15.94 -4.08 10.93
N GLN A 248 15.09 -3.43 11.71
CA GLN A 248 13.87 -2.80 11.17
C GLN A 248 14.26 -1.48 10.49
N LEU A 249 14.00 -1.37 9.19
CA LEU A 249 14.34 -0.20 8.39
C LEU A 249 13.16 0.76 8.21
N VAL A 250 11.95 0.23 8.04
CA VAL A 250 10.74 1.04 7.85
C VAL A 250 9.63 0.50 8.72
N TYR A 251 8.99 1.36 9.50
CA TYR A 251 7.87 0.99 10.35
C TYR A 251 6.97 2.17 10.65
N MET A 252 5.71 1.86 10.98
CA MET A 252 4.71 2.82 11.41
C MET A 252 4.15 2.35 12.74
N GLU A 253 4.36 3.08 13.82
CA GLU A 253 3.82 2.67 15.13
C GLU A 253 2.30 2.53 15.08
N LYS A 254 1.63 3.57 14.60
CA LYS A 254 0.19 3.61 14.41
C LYS A 254 -0.20 3.04 13.05
N ALA A 255 -0.95 1.94 13.05
CA ALA A 255 -1.53 1.39 11.84
C ALA A 255 -2.53 2.39 11.21
N PRO A 256 -2.35 2.80 9.95
CA PRO A 256 -3.24 3.75 9.30
C PRO A 256 -4.47 3.08 8.67
N LEU A 257 -4.56 1.74 8.73
CA LEU A 257 -5.73 0.97 8.30
C LEU A 257 -6.32 0.19 9.49
N PRO A 258 -7.65 0.02 9.55
CA PRO A 258 -8.30 -0.69 10.64
C PRO A 258 -7.86 -2.17 10.69
N ALA A 259 -7.93 -2.76 11.88
CA ALA A 259 -7.76 -4.20 12.05
C ALA A 259 -8.79 -4.98 11.23
N SER A 260 -8.42 -6.18 10.81
CA SER A 260 -9.37 -7.07 10.17
C SER A 260 -10.48 -7.46 11.14
N LYS A 261 -11.73 -7.54 10.65
CA LYS A 261 -12.88 -8.02 11.44
C LYS A 261 -12.73 -9.49 11.88
N HIS A 262 -11.94 -10.27 11.13
CA HIS A 262 -11.68 -11.68 11.40
C HIS A 262 -10.18 -11.95 11.26
N PRO A 263 -9.37 -11.48 12.24
CA PRO A 263 -7.93 -11.59 12.15
C PRO A 263 -7.49 -13.04 12.34
N ASN A 264 -6.39 -13.41 11.69
CA ASN A 264 -5.67 -14.64 11.93
C ASN A 264 -4.18 -14.24 12.12
N PRO A 265 -3.46 -14.79 13.12
CA PRO A 265 -2.06 -14.45 13.34
C PRO A 265 -1.16 -14.59 12.11
N LEU A 266 -1.48 -15.54 11.21
CA LEU A 266 -0.81 -15.79 9.94
C LEU A 266 -1.42 -15.03 8.76
N CYS A 267 -2.68 -14.61 8.85
CA CYS A 267 -3.38 -13.93 7.75
C CYS A 267 -4.32 -12.87 8.29
N ARG A 268 -4.36 -11.69 7.68
CA ARG A 268 -5.20 -10.57 8.15
C ARG A 268 -4.75 -10.06 9.53
N GLU A 269 -3.89 -9.04 9.48
CA GLU A 269 -3.23 -8.46 10.65
C GLU A 269 -4.21 -8.05 11.77
N PRO A 270 -4.00 -8.52 13.03
CA PRO A 270 -4.89 -8.25 14.15
C PRO A 270 -4.80 -6.81 14.69
N SER A 271 -3.67 -6.13 14.50
CA SER A 271 -3.41 -4.80 15.10
C SER A 271 -3.64 -3.62 14.14
N GLY A 272 -4.26 -3.88 12.99
CA GLY A 272 -4.40 -2.90 11.92
C GLY A 272 -3.26 -2.98 10.91
N ALA A 273 -3.59 -2.79 9.63
CA ALA A 273 -2.65 -2.94 8.54
C ALA A 273 -1.73 -1.73 8.38
N ARG A 274 -0.44 -1.98 8.18
CA ARG A 274 0.59 -0.96 7.87
C ARG A 274 1.00 -1.09 6.41
N PRO A 275 0.38 -0.37 5.48
CA PRO A 275 0.58 -0.60 4.05
C PRO A 275 1.94 -0.05 3.59
N ILE A 276 3.02 -0.76 3.91
CA ILE A 276 4.40 -0.49 3.53
C ILE A 276 5.01 -1.80 3.03
N GLU A 277 5.55 -1.79 1.81
CA GLU A 277 6.12 -2.97 1.14
C GLU A 277 6.98 -2.56 -0.08
N GLY A 278 7.39 -3.51 -0.92
CA GLY A 278 8.09 -3.22 -2.18
C GLY A 278 9.37 -2.43 -1.96
N SER A 279 10.24 -2.89 -1.06
CA SER A 279 11.49 -2.19 -0.76
C SER A 279 12.50 -2.29 -1.90
N PHE A 280 13.26 -1.22 -2.13
CA PHE A 280 14.43 -1.23 -3.00
C PHE A 280 15.49 -0.33 -2.39
N LEU A 281 16.77 -0.67 -2.51
CA LEU A 281 17.86 0.20 -2.05
C LEU A 281 18.71 0.63 -3.27
N SER A 282 19.11 1.88 -3.31
CA SER A 282 20.05 2.35 -4.33
C SER A 282 21.15 3.16 -3.66
N TYR A 283 22.27 3.28 -4.34
CA TYR A 283 23.34 4.16 -3.92
C TYR A 283 23.51 5.25 -4.96
N HIS A 284 23.53 6.49 -4.49
CA HIS A 284 23.96 7.63 -5.27
C HIS A 284 24.81 8.48 -4.36
N GLU A 285 26.10 8.62 -4.70
CA GLU A 285 27.09 9.21 -3.80
C GLU A 285 26.60 10.57 -3.27
N PRO A 286 26.66 10.82 -1.95
CA PRO A 286 27.25 10.00 -0.90
C PRO A 286 26.21 9.27 -0.02
N TRP A 287 25.10 8.82 -0.58
CA TRP A 287 23.95 8.32 0.17
C TRP A 287 23.44 6.97 -0.34
N TYR A 288 23.05 6.12 0.59
CA TYR A 288 22.14 5.01 0.34
C TYR A 288 20.70 5.53 0.45
N TYR A 289 19.85 5.17 -0.52
CA TYR A 289 18.43 5.53 -0.55
C TYR A 289 17.59 4.27 -0.40
N LEU A 290 16.82 4.19 0.68
CA LEU A 290 15.83 3.13 0.88
C LEU A 290 14.49 3.61 0.35
N TRP A 291 14.09 3.00 -0.76
CA TRP A 291 12.82 3.17 -1.44
C TRP A 291 11.81 2.15 -0.90
N PHE A 292 10.55 2.56 -0.81
CA PHE A 292 9.45 1.65 -0.48
C PHE A 292 8.13 2.18 -1.01
N SER A 293 7.21 1.26 -1.27
CA SER A 293 5.82 1.59 -1.59
C SER A 293 5.01 1.78 -0.31
N TYR A 294 4.22 2.84 -0.27
CA TYR A 294 3.26 3.13 0.80
C TYR A 294 1.84 3.22 0.25
N GLY A 295 0.89 2.53 0.88
CA GLY A 295 -0.53 2.61 0.57
C GLY A 295 -1.12 1.30 0.06
N LYS A 296 -2.38 1.31 -0.34
CA LYS A 296 -3.08 0.13 -0.82
C LYS A 296 -2.70 -0.16 -2.28
N CYS A 297 -2.26 -1.39 -2.49
CA CYS A 297 -2.06 -2.08 -3.77
C CYS A 297 -2.84 -3.40 -3.76
N CYS A 298 -3.06 -4.10 -4.87
CA CYS A 298 -3.29 -3.60 -6.24
C CYS A 298 -4.60 -4.19 -6.80
N LYS A 299 -5.43 -4.73 -5.91
CA LYS A 299 -6.79 -5.17 -6.21
C LYS A 299 -7.75 -4.08 -5.77
N PHE A 300 -8.18 -3.28 -6.73
CA PHE A 300 -9.08 -2.17 -6.51
C PHE A 300 -10.52 -2.57 -6.83
N ASP A 301 -11.43 -2.11 -5.98
CA ASP A 301 -12.84 -2.03 -6.33
C ASP A 301 -13.05 -0.62 -6.88
N THR A 302 -13.39 -0.50 -8.16
CA THR A 302 -13.57 0.80 -8.83
C THR A 302 -14.70 1.63 -8.22
N LYS A 303 -15.61 1.01 -7.47
CA LYS A 303 -16.66 1.71 -6.72
C LYS A 303 -16.18 2.24 -5.37
N ASN A 304 -15.07 1.71 -4.85
CA ASN A 304 -14.54 1.96 -3.51
C ASN A 304 -13.01 2.08 -3.54
N LEU A 305 -12.51 2.99 -4.37
CA LEU A 305 -11.09 3.31 -4.39
C LEU A 305 -10.65 3.90 -3.03
N PRO A 306 -9.42 3.63 -2.58
CA PRO A 306 -8.82 4.33 -1.46
C PRO A 306 -8.97 5.86 -1.62
N PRO A 307 -9.23 6.59 -0.51
CA PRO A 307 -9.14 8.05 -0.52
C PRO A 307 -7.76 8.51 -1.00
N PRO A 308 -7.64 9.69 -1.66
CA PRO A 308 -6.35 10.21 -2.13
C PRO A 308 -5.26 10.18 -1.05
N GLY A 309 -4.08 9.67 -1.42
CA GLY A 309 -2.94 9.47 -0.52
C GLY A 309 -3.02 8.19 0.33
N ARG A 310 -4.01 7.32 0.09
CA ARG A 310 -4.12 5.99 0.73
C ARG A 310 -3.88 4.85 -0.25
N GLU A 311 -3.92 5.12 -1.55
CA GLU A 311 -3.38 4.28 -2.60
C GLU A 311 -1.84 4.33 -2.63
N TYR A 312 -1.24 3.45 -3.42
CA TYR A 312 0.22 3.34 -3.54
C TYR A 312 0.89 4.68 -3.92
N SER A 313 2.04 4.89 -3.31
CA SER A 313 2.97 5.99 -3.54
C SER A 313 4.38 5.50 -3.26
N ILE A 314 5.35 6.02 -4.02
CA ILE A 314 6.77 5.72 -3.86
C ILE A 314 7.34 6.70 -2.85
N ARG A 315 7.99 6.15 -1.82
CA ARG A 315 8.65 6.93 -0.77
C ARG A 315 10.13 6.58 -0.67
N VAL A 316 10.90 7.49 -0.08
CA VAL A 316 12.33 7.31 0.13
C VAL A 316 12.80 7.89 1.47
N GLY A 317 13.84 7.30 2.03
CA GLY A 317 14.71 7.94 3.01
C GLY A 317 16.17 7.63 2.69
N ARG A 318 17.11 8.41 3.23
CA ARG A 318 18.54 8.26 2.92
C ARG A 318 19.40 8.03 4.17
N SER A 319 20.53 7.35 4.00
CA SER A 319 21.51 7.09 5.05
C SER A 319 22.94 7.07 4.52
N LYS A 320 23.92 7.34 5.39
CA LYS A 320 25.34 7.11 5.10
C LYS A 320 25.74 5.64 5.21
N SER A 321 24.89 4.82 5.83
CA SER A 321 25.10 3.39 6.01
C SER A 321 24.03 2.61 5.26
N PRO A 322 24.36 1.48 4.61
CA PRO A 322 23.36 0.61 4.01
C PRO A 322 22.43 -0.04 5.05
N ARG A 323 22.79 0.02 6.34
CA ARG A 323 21.99 -0.47 7.49
C ARG A 323 21.18 0.61 8.20
N GLY A 324 21.19 1.83 7.67
CA GLY A 324 20.49 2.96 8.27
C GLY A 324 21.19 3.53 9.53
N PRO A 325 20.47 4.33 10.34
CA PRO A 325 19.07 4.71 10.15
C PRO A 325 18.88 5.50 8.84
N PHE A 326 17.75 5.25 8.17
CA PHE A 326 17.32 6.01 7.01
C PHE A 326 16.37 7.09 7.48
N VAL A 327 16.57 8.33 7.05
CA VAL A 327 15.73 9.47 7.46
C VAL A 327 15.11 10.15 6.26
N ASP A 328 13.95 10.80 6.45
CA ASP A 328 13.30 11.67 5.47
C ASP A 328 13.89 13.10 5.45
N LYS A 329 13.35 13.98 4.59
CA LYS A 329 13.80 15.39 4.48
C LYS A 329 13.71 16.18 5.77
N GLN A 330 12.82 15.78 6.68
CA GLN A 330 12.62 16.41 7.97
C GLN A 330 13.44 15.72 9.08
N GLY A 331 14.29 14.75 8.73
CA GLY A 331 15.14 14.03 9.66
C GLY A 331 14.43 12.95 10.46
N ARG A 332 13.19 12.59 10.10
CA ARG A 332 12.47 11.52 10.80
C ARG A 332 12.91 10.15 10.28
N ASP A 333 13.24 9.27 11.21
CA ASP A 333 13.61 7.88 10.92
C ASP A 333 12.44 7.15 10.23
N LEU A 334 12.74 6.42 9.15
CA LEU A 334 11.78 5.56 8.47
C LEU A 334 11.22 4.47 9.40
N ALA A 335 12.00 4.02 10.39
CA ALA A 335 11.54 3.09 11.43
C ALA A 335 10.52 3.72 12.41
N ASN A 336 10.35 5.05 12.35
CA ASN A 336 9.42 5.81 13.19
C ASN A 336 8.39 6.59 12.35
N GLY A 337 7.99 6.05 11.19
CA GLY A 337 6.95 6.62 10.33
C GLY A 337 7.41 7.77 9.44
N GLY A 338 8.72 7.96 9.27
CA GLY A 338 9.28 8.84 8.24
C GLY A 338 9.02 8.35 6.82
N GLY A 339 9.42 9.16 5.85
CA GLY A 339 9.46 8.81 4.42
C GLY A 339 9.01 9.97 3.56
N GLU A 340 9.92 10.43 2.71
CA GLU A 340 9.65 11.47 1.72
C GLU A 340 8.88 10.87 0.54
N ILE A 341 7.76 11.48 0.14
CA ILE A 341 7.04 11.06 -1.06
C ILE A 341 7.82 11.54 -2.28
N VAL A 342 8.22 10.61 -3.15
CA VAL A 342 8.93 10.91 -4.40
C VAL A 342 7.95 10.95 -5.57
N TYR A 343 7.02 10.00 -5.61
CA TYR A 343 6.05 9.89 -6.70
C TYR A 343 4.75 9.26 -6.20
N ALA A 344 3.60 9.75 -6.67
CA ALA A 344 2.29 9.25 -6.26
C ALA A 344 1.28 9.37 -7.41
N SER A 345 0.04 8.92 -7.17
CA SER A 345 -1.06 9.11 -8.12
C SER A 345 -1.14 10.56 -8.57
N ASN A 346 -1.12 10.75 -9.88
CA ASN A 346 -1.12 12.02 -10.58
C ASN A 346 -1.84 11.82 -11.91
N ARG A 347 -2.26 12.88 -12.62
CA ARG A 347 -2.88 12.82 -13.98
C ARG A 347 -3.53 11.46 -14.32
N ASP A 348 -2.94 10.69 -15.22
CA ASP A 348 -3.40 9.35 -15.64
C ASP A 348 -2.78 8.20 -14.83
N VAL A 349 -1.85 8.49 -13.94
CA VAL A 349 -1.15 7.52 -13.09
C VAL A 349 -1.94 7.27 -11.80
N TYR A 350 -2.25 6.01 -11.53
CA TYR A 350 -2.85 5.58 -10.27
C TYR A 350 -1.98 4.55 -9.57
N ALA A 351 -1.77 4.74 -8.27
CA ALA A 351 -1.12 3.79 -7.39
C ALA A 351 0.27 3.32 -7.88
N PRO A 352 1.21 4.22 -8.23
CA PRO A 352 2.55 3.82 -8.65
C PRO A 352 3.36 3.20 -7.49
N GLY A 353 4.07 2.12 -7.76
CA GLY A 353 4.93 1.44 -6.78
C GLY A 353 5.57 0.16 -7.33
N GLY A 354 5.99 -0.74 -6.44
CA GLY A 354 6.83 -1.89 -6.80
C GLY A 354 8.09 -1.44 -7.54
N GLN A 355 8.69 -0.35 -7.04
CA GLN A 355 9.68 0.44 -7.76
C GLN A 355 11.10 -0.13 -7.66
N GLY A 356 11.94 0.27 -8.60
CA GLY A 356 13.39 0.21 -8.47
C GLY A 356 14.07 1.38 -9.16
N VAL A 357 15.40 1.45 -9.02
CA VAL A 357 16.23 2.47 -9.66
C VAL A 357 17.24 1.78 -10.56
N LEU A 358 17.25 2.18 -11.82
CA LEU A 358 18.28 1.79 -12.77
C LEU A 358 19.36 2.87 -12.80
N THR A 359 20.57 2.49 -12.43
CA THR A 359 21.73 3.38 -12.45
C THR A 359 22.52 3.20 -13.74
N GLU A 360 22.55 4.24 -14.56
CA GLU A 360 23.27 4.26 -15.82
C GLU A 360 24.27 5.42 -15.88
N LYS A 361 25.18 5.41 -16.86
CA LYS A 361 26.14 6.52 -17.05
C LYS A 361 25.47 7.87 -17.29
N SER A 362 24.28 7.87 -17.88
CA SER A 362 23.47 9.06 -18.14
C SER A 362 22.74 9.58 -16.90
N GLY A 363 22.71 8.80 -15.82
CA GLY A 363 21.99 9.13 -14.59
C GLY A 363 21.09 7.99 -14.12
N ASP A 364 20.44 8.21 -12.99
CA ASP A 364 19.51 7.27 -12.39
C ASP A 364 18.11 7.42 -12.98
N THR A 365 17.41 6.31 -13.16
CA THR A 365 16.01 6.27 -13.62
C THR A 365 15.16 5.49 -12.63
N LEU A 366 14.11 6.12 -12.11
CA LEU A 366 13.09 5.47 -11.30
C LEU A 366 12.14 4.72 -12.23
N TYR A 367 11.95 3.42 -12.03
CA TYR A 367 10.95 2.62 -12.73
C TYR A 367 9.95 2.03 -11.73
N TYR A 368 8.72 1.79 -12.17
CA TYR A 368 7.63 1.28 -11.32
C TYR A 368 6.52 0.67 -12.19
N HIS A 369 5.64 -0.11 -11.55
CA HIS A 369 4.34 -0.39 -12.15
C HIS A 369 3.33 0.69 -11.72
N TYR A 370 2.32 0.94 -12.56
CA TYR A 370 1.17 1.77 -12.21
C TYR A 370 -0.09 1.35 -12.98
N LEU A 371 -1.26 1.76 -12.50
CA LEU A 371 -2.52 1.61 -13.23
C LEU A 371 -2.85 2.89 -13.98
N ASN A 372 -3.16 2.78 -15.27
CA ASN A 372 -3.56 3.93 -16.06
C ASN A 372 -5.07 4.19 -15.87
N LYS A 373 -5.42 5.34 -15.27
CA LYS A 373 -6.80 5.75 -14.94
C LYS A 373 -7.73 5.79 -16.14
N THR A 374 -7.18 5.97 -17.33
CA THR A 374 -7.93 6.04 -18.60
C THR A 374 -8.12 4.68 -19.26
N ILE A 375 -7.42 3.65 -18.79
CA ILE A 375 -7.43 2.29 -19.38
C ILE A 375 -8.15 1.31 -18.45
N SER A 376 -7.58 1.01 -17.28
CA SER A 376 -8.15 0.07 -16.31
C SER A 376 -7.50 0.20 -14.94
N TYR A 377 -8.24 -0.20 -13.90
CA TYR A 377 -7.74 -0.40 -12.54
C TYR A 377 -7.48 -1.89 -12.21
N ASP A 378 -7.58 -2.76 -13.22
CA ASP A 378 -7.35 -4.20 -13.06
C ASP A 378 -5.87 -4.49 -12.82
N PHE A 379 -5.60 -5.36 -11.85
CA PHE A 379 -4.25 -5.79 -11.46
C PHE A 379 -3.36 -6.19 -12.66
N TRP A 380 -3.91 -6.92 -13.63
CA TRP A 380 -3.18 -7.41 -14.80
C TRP A 380 -3.00 -6.37 -15.92
N GLU A 381 -3.62 -5.19 -15.78
CA GLU A 381 -3.47 -4.04 -16.67
C GLU A 381 -2.46 -3.01 -16.14
N ALA A 382 -1.75 -3.32 -15.04
CA ALA A 382 -0.63 -2.53 -14.57
C ALA A 382 0.48 -2.46 -15.65
N ARG A 383 1.08 -1.28 -15.80
CA ARG A 383 2.04 -0.97 -16.87
C ARG A 383 3.34 -0.44 -16.29
N LEU A 384 4.43 -0.67 -17.01
CA LEU A 384 5.72 -0.05 -16.71
C LEU A 384 5.62 1.45 -16.98
N GLY A 385 5.94 2.22 -15.95
CA GLY A 385 6.23 3.64 -16.05
C GLY A 385 7.64 3.91 -15.53
N TYR A 386 8.27 4.97 -16.02
CA TYR A 386 9.56 5.41 -15.51
C TYR A 386 9.75 6.92 -15.60
N ASN A 387 10.68 7.45 -14.81
CA ASN A 387 11.10 8.85 -14.85
C ASN A 387 12.60 8.95 -14.57
N PRO A 388 13.38 9.72 -15.35
CA PRO A 388 14.73 10.10 -14.97
C PRO A 388 14.74 10.80 -13.61
N LEU A 389 15.77 10.58 -12.82
CA LEU A 389 15.94 11.21 -11.51
C LEU A 389 16.98 12.33 -11.58
N LYS A 390 16.64 13.46 -10.95
CA LYS A 390 17.59 14.49 -10.56
C LYS A 390 17.74 14.48 -9.04
N TYR A 391 18.95 14.74 -8.55
CA TYR A 391 19.20 14.90 -7.12
C TYR A 391 19.34 16.38 -6.75
N VAL A 392 18.39 16.91 -5.98
CA VAL A 392 18.41 18.29 -5.46
C VAL A 392 18.71 18.23 -3.97
N ASP A 393 19.81 18.82 -3.54
CA ASP A 393 20.32 18.73 -2.16
C ASP A 393 20.47 17.27 -1.68
N GLY A 394 20.79 16.37 -2.61
CA GLY A 394 20.89 14.92 -2.42
C GLY A 394 19.54 14.23 -2.19
N TRP A 395 18.43 14.79 -2.67
CA TRP A 395 17.12 14.13 -2.67
C TRP A 395 16.67 13.84 -4.10
N PRO A 396 16.23 12.61 -4.40
CA PRO A 396 15.76 12.27 -5.73
C PRO A 396 14.45 12.99 -6.04
N VAL A 397 14.38 13.55 -7.24
CA VAL A 397 13.23 14.25 -7.81
C VAL A 397 13.00 13.69 -9.21
N PRO A 398 11.86 13.04 -9.49
CA PRO A 398 11.54 12.58 -10.84
C PRO A 398 11.40 13.78 -11.77
N GLN A 399 11.84 13.63 -13.02
CA GLN A 399 11.75 14.65 -14.07
C GLN A 399 10.64 14.33 -15.06
#